data_AF-W2PR44-F1
#
_entry.id   AF-W2PR44-F1
#
_cell.length_a   1.000
_cell.length_b   1.000
_cell.length_c   1.000
_cell.angle_alpha   90.00
_cell.angle_beta   90.00
_cell.angle_gamma   90.00
#
_symmetry.space_group_name_H-M   'P 1'
#
loop_
_entity.id
_entity.type
_entity.pdbx_description
1 polymer ?
#
loop_
_entity_poly.entity_id
_entity_poly.type
_entity_poly.pdbx_seq_one_letter_code
_entity_poly.pdbx_strand_id
1 'polypeptide(L)'
;MVLRDGRHLVGYLRSFDQYSNIILEDTFERHVAGGLFCDIELGLNIIRGDNIVLLGELDSDKERDQPHMKRVELEEVLEAEERLNEEGNTSVRQQWDFEQQH
;
A
#
# COMPACT_ATOMS: atom_id res chain seq x y z
N MET A 1 -1.27 -5.64 1.64
CA MET A 1 -0.81 -6.35 0.42
C MET A 1 0.06 -5.40 -0.37
N VAL A 2 1.17 -5.87 -0.93
CA VAL A 2 2.04 -5.08 -1.82
C VAL A 2 1.97 -5.68 -3.22
N LEU A 3 1.75 -4.84 -4.22
CA LEU A 3 1.71 -5.19 -5.63
C LEU A 3 3.08 -4.98 -6.31
N ARG A 4 3.26 -5.51 -7.52
CA ARG A 4 4.52 -5.37 -8.27
C ARG A 4 4.86 -3.93 -8.66
N ASP A 5 3.86 -3.07 -8.84
CA ASP A 5 4.00 -1.64 -9.13
C ASP A 5 4.25 -0.79 -7.86
N GLY A 6 4.58 -1.45 -6.73
CA GLY A 6 4.83 -0.82 -5.45
C GLY A 6 3.58 -0.33 -4.72
N ARG A 7 2.36 -0.56 -5.22
CA ARG A 7 1.14 -0.12 -4.52
C ARG A 7 0.87 -0.94 -3.27
N HIS A 8 0.43 -0.25 -2.22
CA HIS A 8 0.04 -0.85 -0.95
C HIS A 8 -1.48 -0.87 -0.83
N LEU A 9 -2.08 -2.06 -0.96
CA LEU A 9 -3.52 -2.24 -0.77
C LEU A 9 -3.82 -2.82 0.60
N VAL A 10 -4.85 -2.29 1.24
CA VAL A 10 -5.41 -2.80 2.49
C VAL A 10 -6.92 -2.94 2.31
N GLY A 11 -7.49 -4.02 2.84
CA GLY A 11 -8.92 -4.32 2.73
C GLY A 11 -9.23 -5.68 3.34
N TYR A 12 -10.50 -6.07 3.30
CA TYR A 12 -10.96 -7.36 3.79
C TYR A 12 -10.88 -8.42 2.70
N LEU A 13 -10.09 -9.48 2.94
CA LEU A 13 -10.05 -10.65 2.07
C LEU A 13 -11.41 -11.35 2.08
N ARG A 14 -12.05 -11.46 0.90
CA ARG A 14 -13.34 -12.13 0.72
C ARG A 14 -13.22 -13.49 0.06
N SER A 15 -12.34 -13.62 -0.91
CA SER A 15 -12.12 -14.87 -1.61
C SER A 15 -10.74 -14.89 -2.26
N PHE A 16 -10.23 -16.09 -2.49
CA PHE A 16 -9.03 -16.33 -3.27
C PHE A 16 -9.18 -17.65 -4.06
N ASP A 17 -8.39 -17.81 -5.12
CA ASP A 17 -8.30 -19.06 -5.88
C ASP A 17 -6.90 -19.70 -5.79
N GLN A 18 -6.72 -20.85 -6.43
CA GLN A 18 -5.44 -21.57 -6.46
C GLN A 18 -4.31 -20.84 -7.20
N TYR A 19 -4.63 -19.80 -7.97
CA TYR A 19 -3.68 -18.93 -8.66
C TYR A 19 -3.40 -17.65 -7.87
N SER A 20 -3.92 -17.56 -6.64
CA SER A 20 -3.83 -16.39 -5.78
C SER A 20 -4.50 -15.14 -6.36
N ASN A 21 -5.47 -15.28 -7.27
CA ASN A 21 -6.36 -14.16 -7.57
C ASN A 21 -7.21 -13.87 -6.34
N ILE A 22 -7.35 -12.60 -5.96
CA ILE A 22 -7.98 -12.19 -4.70
C ILE A 22 -9.13 -11.23 -4.93
N ILE A 23 -10.20 -11.38 -4.14
CA ILE A 23 -11.24 -10.37 -3.98
C ILE A 23 -11.04 -9.66 -2.63
N LEU A 24 -10.85 -8.34 -2.67
CA LEU A 24 -10.80 -7.46 -1.50
C LEU A 24 -12.04 -6.56 -1.45
N GLU A 25 -12.68 -6.50 -0.29
CA GLU A 25 -13.75 -5.54 0.01
C GLU A 25 -13.23 -4.42 0.92
N ASP A 26 -13.90 -3.26 0.90
CA ASP A 26 -13.50 -2.03 1.60
C ASP A 26 -12.01 -1.71 1.40
N THR A 27 -11.56 -1.87 0.16
CA THR A 27 -10.17 -1.70 -0.20
C THR A 27 -9.83 -0.22 -0.23
N PHE A 28 -8.64 0.11 0.26
CA PHE A 28 -8.00 1.39 0.05
C PHE A 28 -6.54 1.21 -0.37
N GLU A 29 -6.05 2.13 -1.18
CA GLU A 29 -4.62 2.30 -1.44
C GLU A 29 -4.03 3.20 -0.36
N ARG A 30 -3.00 2.71 0.33
CA ARG A 30 -2.29 3.46 1.36
C ARG A 30 -1.01 4.05 0.79
N HIS A 31 -0.88 5.37 0.87
CA HIS A 31 0.38 6.07 0.61
C HIS A 31 1.14 6.28 1.92
N VAL A 32 2.46 6.13 1.90
CA VAL A 32 3.31 6.22 3.11
C VAL A 32 4.61 6.93 2.79
N ALA A 33 4.88 8.03 3.49
CA ALA A 33 6.14 8.77 3.38
C ALA A 33 6.52 9.44 4.70
N GLY A 34 7.74 9.17 5.19
CA GLY A 34 8.35 9.96 6.27
C GLY A 34 7.54 10.01 7.58
N GLY A 35 6.85 8.92 7.94
CA GLY A 35 5.96 8.87 9.10
C GLY A 35 4.56 9.47 8.87
N LEU A 36 4.24 9.83 7.62
CA LEU A 36 2.92 10.26 7.19
C LEU A 36 2.24 9.15 6.39
N PHE A 37 0.92 9.09 6.43
CA PHE A 37 0.14 8.24 5.54
C PHE A 37 -1.22 8.83 5.20
N CYS A 38 -1.79 8.36 4.08
CA CYS A 38 -3.18 8.59 3.71
C CYS A 38 -3.76 7.34 3.04
N ASP A 39 -5.08 7.21 3.08
CA ASP A 39 -5.80 6.09 2.48
C ASP A 39 -6.77 6.63 1.42
N ILE A 40 -6.67 6.13 0.18
CA ILE A 40 -7.58 6.43 -0.93
C ILE A 40 -8.54 5.26 -1.09
N GLU A 41 -9.84 5.50 -0.94
CA GLU A 41 -10.86 4.45 -1.08
C GLU A 41 -10.95 3.92 -2.52
N LEU A 42 -10.96 2.60 -2.66
CA LEU A 42 -11.09 1.87 -3.92
C LEU A 42 -12.33 0.95 -3.95
N GLY A 43 -12.90 0.58 -2.79
CA GLY A 43 -14.07 -0.28 -2.69
C GLY A 43 -13.77 -1.76 -2.98
N LEU A 44 -14.59 -2.40 -3.82
CA LEU A 44 -14.44 -3.82 -4.18
C LEU A 44 -13.41 -4.00 -5.30
N ASN A 45 -12.33 -4.72 -5.03
CA ASN A 45 -11.22 -4.93 -5.96
C ASN A 45 -11.01 -6.42 -6.25
N ILE A 46 -10.73 -6.74 -7.52
CA ILE A 46 -10.27 -8.06 -7.95
C ILE A 46 -8.81 -7.91 -8.38
N ILE A 47 -7.92 -8.60 -7.69
CA ILE A 47 -6.47 -8.53 -7.92
C ILE A 47 -6.01 -9.84 -8.55
N ARG A 48 -5.24 -9.72 -9.64
CA ARG A 48 -4.63 -10.87 -10.30
C ARG A 48 -3.44 -11.37 -9.50
N GLY A 49 -3.35 -12.67 -9.26
CA GLY A 49 -2.37 -13.25 -8.33
C GLY A 49 -0.92 -13.07 -8.76
N ASP A 50 -0.67 -13.01 -10.07
CA ASP A 50 0.64 -12.70 -10.61
C ASP A 50 1.02 -11.22 -10.48
N ASN A 51 0.18 -10.33 -9.93
CA ASN A 51 0.57 -8.96 -9.58
C ASN A 51 0.89 -8.80 -8.09
N ILE A 52 0.75 -9.85 -7.28
CA ILE A 52 0.97 -9.82 -5.83
C ILE A 52 2.45 -10.12 -5.53
N VAL A 53 3.08 -9.27 -4.73
CA VAL A 53 4.43 -9.49 -4.17
C VAL A 53 4.32 -10.17 -2.82
N LEU A 54 3.54 -9.58 -1.91
CA LEU A 54 3.29 -10.15 -0.58
C LEU A 54 1.91 -9.78 -0.07
N LEU A 55 1.35 -10.68 0.73
CA LEU A 55 0.10 -10.53 1.47
C LEU A 55 0.34 -10.94 2.92
N GLY A 56 -0.23 -10.18 3.86
CA GLY A 56 -0.18 -10.48 5.28
C GLY A 56 -1.44 -9.98 5.97
N GLU A 57 -1.80 -10.65 7.05
CA GLU A 57 -2.89 -10.22 7.94
C GLU A 57 -2.44 -9.00 8.76
N LEU A 58 -3.36 -8.08 9.01
CA LEU A 58 -3.15 -6.90 9.84
C LEU A 58 -3.86 -7.07 11.18
N ASP A 59 -3.18 -6.68 12.25
CA ASP A 59 -3.73 -6.61 13.60
C ASP A 59 -4.27 -5.19 13.82
N SER A 60 -5.59 -5.07 13.97
CA SER A 60 -6.28 -3.78 14.06
C SER A 60 -5.89 -2.96 15.29
N ASP A 61 -5.57 -3.60 16.41
CA ASP A 61 -5.16 -2.90 17.62
C ASP A 61 -3.76 -2.30 17.45
N LYS A 62 -2.84 -3.05 16.83
CA LYS A 62 -1.49 -2.55 16.53
C LYS A 62 -1.49 -1.44 15.48
N GLU A 63 -2.37 -1.53 14.49
CA GLU A 63 -2.53 -0.49 13.47
C GLU A 63 -3.06 0.81 14.07
N ARG A 64 -4.06 0.73 14.95
CA ARG A 64 -4.62 1.91 15.62
C ARG A 64 -3.59 2.61 16.50
N ASP A 65 -2.79 1.83 17.21
CA ASP A 65 -1.88 2.35 18.25
C ASP A 65 -0.46 2.62 17.70
N GLN A 66 -0.27 2.73 16.38
CA GLN A 66 1.01 3.06 15.76
C GLN A 66 1.47 4.50 16.11
N PRO A 67 2.48 4.68 17.00
CA PRO A 67 2.81 6.00 17.53
C PRO A 67 3.65 6.87 16.57
N HIS A 68 4.18 6.26 15.51
CA HIS A 68 5.13 6.89 14.58
C HIS A 68 4.51 7.22 13.22
N MET A 69 3.19 7.06 13.09
CA MET A 69 2.45 7.28 11.86
C MET A 69 1.36 8.32 12.07
N LYS A 70 1.35 9.36 11.26
CA LYS A 70 0.33 10.41 11.27
C LYS A 70 -0.50 10.35 9.99
N ARG A 71 -1.83 10.24 10.14
CA ARG A 71 -2.75 10.39 9.00
C ARG A 71 -2.80 11.85 8.57
N VAL A 72 -2.65 12.10 7.27
CA VAL A 72 -2.75 13.43 6.64
C VAL A 72 -3.53 13.34 5.34
N GLU A 73 -3.77 14.49 4.70
CA GLU A 73 -4.40 14.57 3.38
C GLU A 73 -3.46 14.07 2.28
N LEU A 74 -4.05 13.65 1.15
CA LEU A 74 -3.30 13.07 0.03
C LEU A 74 -2.15 13.98 -0.44
N GLU A 75 -2.42 15.28 -0.59
CA GLU A 75 -1.44 16.27 -1.06
C GLU A 75 -0.20 16.30 -0.16
N GLU A 76 -0.38 16.27 1.17
CA GLU A 76 0.73 16.28 2.13
C GLU A 76 1.60 15.01 2.05
N VAL A 77 1.00 13.84 1.78
CA VAL A 77 1.77 12.59 1.62
C VAL A 77 2.53 12.59 0.30
N LEU A 78 1.91 13.02 -0.80
CA LEU A 78 2.56 13.06 -2.11
C LEU A 78 3.75 14.01 -2.12
N GLU A 79 3.62 15.19 -1.51
CA GLU A 79 4.75 16.11 -1.32
C GLU A 79 5.87 15.45 -0.51
N ALA A 80 5.54 14.66 0.53
CA ALA A 80 6.54 13.95 1.32
C ALA A 80 7.21 12.81 0.53
N GLU A 81 6.46 12.08 -0.31
CA GLU A 81 7.00 11.07 -1.23
C GLU A 81 8.00 11.70 -2.21
N GLU A 82 7.63 12.83 -2.83
CA GLU A 82 8.49 13.57 -3.77
C GLU A 82 9.80 14.00 -3.11
N ARG A 83 9.74 14.64 -1.94
CA ARG A 83 10.95 15.06 -1.19
C ARG A 83 11.87 13.87 -0.88
N LEU A 84 11.31 12.75 -0.40
CA LEU A 84 12.10 11.56 -0.09
C LEU A 84 12.79 10.97 -1.32
N ASN A 85 12.09 10.98 -2.46
CA ASN A 85 12.65 10.52 -3.72
C ASN A 85 13.79 11.43 -4.22
N GLU A 86 13.65 12.76 -4.09
CA GLU A 86 14.71 13.72 -4.45
C GLU A 86 15.95 13.61 -3.55
N GLU A 87 15.77 13.35 -2.26
CA GLU A 87 16.86 13.17 -1.29
C GLU A 87 17.59 11.81 -1.44
N GLY A 88 17.12 10.93 -2.34
CA GLY A 88 17.63 9.57 -2.49
C GLY A 88 17.23 8.61 -1.37
N ASN A 89 16.34 9.05 -0.46
CA ASN A 89 15.71 8.24 0.58
C ASN A 89 14.43 7.60 0.02
N THR A 90 14.55 6.93 -1.14
CA THR A 90 13.48 6.35 -1.95
C THR A 90 12.21 6.01 -1.16
N SER A 91 11.09 6.60 -1.54
CA SER A 91 9.78 6.31 -0.94
C SER A 91 9.48 4.81 -0.96
N VAL A 92 8.64 4.35 -0.02
CA VAL A 92 8.30 2.93 0.09
C VAL A 92 7.77 2.40 -1.25
N ARG A 93 6.89 3.16 -1.92
CA ARG A 93 6.36 2.78 -3.22
C ARG A 93 7.45 2.54 -4.26
N GLN A 94 8.41 3.45 -4.42
CA GLN A 94 9.51 3.28 -5.37
C GLN A 94 10.47 2.15 -4.98
N GLN A 95 10.70 1.94 -3.68
CA GLN A 95 11.56 0.85 -3.20
C GLN A 95 10.99 -0.52 -3.57
N TRP A 96 9.66 -0.63 -3.64
CA TRP A 96 8.91 -1.85 -3.95
C TRP A 96 8.38 -1.87 -5.39
N ASP A 97 8.86 -1.00 -6.28
CA ASP A 97 8.52 -1.04 -7.70
C ASP A 97 9.40 -2.06 -8.43
N PHE A 98 8.82 -3.23 -8.71
CA PHE A 98 9.46 -4.32 -9.44
C PHE A 98 9.27 -4.21 -10.96
N GLU A 99 8.45 -3.28 -11.44
CA GLU A 99 8.27 -3.07 -12.88
C GLU A 99 9.41 -2.25 -13.50
N GLN A 100 10.12 -1.44 -12.69
CA GLN A 100 11.26 -0.63 -13.15
C GLN A 100 12.59 -1.40 -13.33
N GLN A 101 12.66 -2.71 -13.02
CA GLN A 101 13.90 -3.49 -13.08
C GLN A 101 14.17 -4.18 -14.43
N HIS A 102 13.53 -3.73 -15.53
CA HIS A 102 13.70 -4.33 -16.87
C HIS A 102 14.02 -3.31 -17.97
#